data_AF-F6RLB9-F1
#
_entry.id   AF-F6RLB9-F1
#
_cell.length_a   1.000
_cell.length_b   1.000
_cell.length_c   1.000
_cell.angle_alpha   90.00
_cell.angle_beta   90.00
_cell.angle_gamma   90.00
#
_symmetry.space_group_name_H-M   'P 1'
#
loop_
_entity.id
_entity.type
_entity.pdbx_description
1 polymer ?
#
loop_
_entity_poly.entity_id
_entity_poly.type
_entity_poly.pdbx_seq_one_letter_code
_entity_poly.pdbx_strand_id
1 'polypeptide(L)'
;MSKILLVLACLIVVLNAGRVFSDYKPLTSSPCTWSKARLRYKWKESPGKGCKICRCVMKNGSLWQDCKTYPRPTSWVENCRTERRNCKYSVVRADDPTTTCKVLAYTTYRYKIWVADRTNTK
;
A
#
# COMPACT_ATOMS: atom_id res chain seq x y z
N MET A 1 11.14 27.71 60.28
CA MET A 1 11.53 26.80 59.16
C MET A 1 10.28 26.49 58.34
N SER A 2 10.03 27.26 57.27
CA SER A 2 8.81 27.18 56.47
C SER A 2 9.10 26.42 55.18
N LYS A 3 8.39 25.31 54.95
CA LYS A 3 8.51 24.48 53.75
C LYS A 3 7.68 25.10 52.63
N ILE A 4 8.34 25.62 51.60
CA ILE A 4 7.69 26.06 50.36
C ILE A 4 7.32 24.80 49.58
N LEU A 5 6.01 24.52 49.51
CA LEU A 5 5.44 23.45 48.72
C LEU A 5 5.33 23.96 47.27
N LEU A 6 6.25 23.53 46.40
CA LEU A 6 6.17 23.73 44.96
C LEU A 6 5.03 22.88 44.40
N VAL A 7 3.89 23.49 44.11
CA VAL A 7 2.80 22.86 43.36
C VAL A 7 3.16 22.97 41.88
N LEU A 8 3.70 21.88 41.34
CA LEU A 8 3.93 21.71 39.92
C LEU A 8 2.57 21.60 39.23
N ALA A 9 2.12 22.67 38.58
CA ALA A 9 0.92 22.65 37.73
C ALA A 9 1.21 21.77 36.51
N CYS A 10 0.77 20.52 36.57
CA CYS A 10 0.79 19.61 35.43
C CYS A 10 -0.30 20.08 34.45
N LEU A 11 0.11 20.82 33.41
CA LEU A 11 -0.75 21.15 32.28
C LEU A 11 -1.04 19.84 31.52
N ILE A 12 -2.13 19.16 31.89
CA ILE A 12 -2.67 18.05 31.11
C ILE A 12 -3.31 18.66 29.87
N VAL A 13 -2.56 18.74 28.78
CA VAL A 13 -3.13 18.99 27.45
C VAL A 13 -3.93 17.74 27.09
N VAL A 14 -5.24 17.78 27.31
CA VAL A 14 -6.17 16.78 26.76
C VAL A 14 -6.22 17.00 25.25
N LEU A 15 -5.29 16.37 24.54
CA LEU A 15 -5.37 16.23 23.10
C LEU A 15 -6.66 15.44 22.81
N ASN A 16 -7.68 16.15 22.34
CA ASN A 16 -8.89 15.57 21.78
C ASN A 16 -8.50 14.63 20.62
N ALA A 17 -8.24 13.36 20.92
CA ALA A 17 -7.99 12.28 19.95
C ALA A 17 -9.27 11.86 19.20
N GLY A 18 -10.26 12.76 19.12
CA GLY A 18 -11.63 12.42 18.74
C GLY A 18 -12.02 12.62 17.28
N ARG A 19 -11.21 13.23 16.42
CA ARG A 19 -11.67 13.62 15.06
C ARG A 19 -10.60 13.62 13.96
N VAL A 20 -9.89 12.51 13.73
CA VAL A 20 -9.03 12.38 12.54
C VAL A 20 -9.41 11.19 11.64
N PHE A 21 -10.37 10.33 12.02
CA PHE A 21 -10.68 9.09 11.28
C PHE A 21 -11.98 9.10 10.46
N SER A 22 -12.66 10.24 10.29
CA SER A 22 -14.04 10.27 9.76
C SER A 22 -14.21 10.65 8.27
N ASP A 23 -13.14 10.67 7.47
CA ASP A 23 -13.22 11.05 6.03
C ASP A 23 -12.75 9.95 5.07
N TYR A 24 -12.59 8.71 5.54
CA TYR A 24 -12.30 7.61 4.63
C TYR A 24 -13.55 7.26 3.83
N LYS A 25 -13.61 7.72 2.58
CA LYS A 25 -14.66 7.32 1.64
C LYS A 25 -14.33 5.97 1.01
N PRO A 26 -15.35 5.12 0.78
CA PRO A 26 -15.14 3.83 0.12
C PRO A 26 -14.63 4.02 -1.30
N LEU A 27 -13.84 3.06 -1.80
CA LEU A 27 -13.39 3.07 -3.18
C LEU A 27 -14.56 2.73 -4.13
N THR A 28 -15.17 3.76 -4.70
CA THR A 28 -16.36 3.64 -5.57
C THR A 28 -16.06 3.05 -6.95
N SER A 29 -14.80 3.13 -7.42
CA SER A 29 -14.37 2.65 -8.75
C SER A 29 -13.71 1.28 -8.73
N SER A 30 -13.88 0.51 -7.65
CA SER A 30 -13.29 -0.84 -7.55
C SER A 30 -14.06 -1.86 -8.39
N PRO A 31 -13.37 -2.78 -9.11
CA PRO A 31 -14.04 -3.91 -9.76
C PRO A 31 -14.50 -4.98 -8.75
N CYS A 32 -14.22 -4.81 -7.46
CA CYS A 32 -14.57 -5.78 -6.42
C CYS A 32 -16.04 -5.75 -6.05
N THR A 33 -16.62 -6.94 -5.99
CA THR A 33 -17.95 -7.22 -5.46
C THR A 33 -17.86 -8.37 -4.47
N TRP A 34 -18.89 -8.58 -3.65
CA TRP A 34 -18.96 -9.71 -2.72
C TRP A 34 -18.83 -11.06 -3.42
N SER A 35 -19.46 -11.24 -4.59
CA SER A 35 -19.34 -12.48 -5.38
C SER A 35 -17.91 -12.70 -5.86
N LYS A 36 -17.27 -11.66 -6.41
CA LYS A 36 -15.87 -11.71 -6.86
C LYS A 36 -14.90 -12.02 -5.71
N ALA A 37 -15.14 -11.46 -4.53
CA ALA A 37 -14.32 -11.77 -3.35
C ALA A 37 -14.49 -13.22 -2.90
N ARG A 38 -15.70 -13.78 -2.94
CA ARG A 38 -15.95 -15.20 -2.66
C ARG A 38 -15.22 -16.11 -3.64
N LEU A 39 -15.15 -15.72 -4.91
CA LEU A 39 -14.40 -16.42 -5.96
C LEU A 39 -12.88 -16.12 -5.94
N ARG A 40 -12.37 -15.38 -4.94
CA ARG A 40 -10.96 -14.96 -4.84
C ARG A 40 -10.46 -14.28 -6.13
N TYR A 41 -11.34 -13.51 -6.77
CA TYR A 41 -11.07 -12.84 -8.04
C TYR A 41 -9.79 -11.99 -7.95
N LYS A 42 -8.96 -12.12 -8.97
CA LYS A 42 -7.65 -11.47 -9.09
C LYS A 42 -7.50 -10.94 -10.50
N TRP A 43 -6.92 -9.75 -10.63
CA TRP A 43 -6.63 -9.14 -11.92
C TRP A 43 -5.27 -8.47 -11.92
N LYS A 44 -4.72 -8.31 -13.14
CA LYS A 44 -3.54 -7.49 -13.39
C LYS A 44 -4.01 -6.16 -13.94
N GLU A 45 -3.52 -5.08 -13.37
CA GLU A 45 -3.77 -3.77 -13.92
C GLU A 45 -2.83 -3.44 -15.08
N SER A 46 -3.32 -2.60 -15.99
CA SER A 46 -2.58 -2.13 -17.14
C SER A 46 -1.38 -1.25 -16.72
N PRO A 47 -0.41 -1.03 -17.62
CA PRO A 47 0.72 -0.15 -17.36
C PRO A 47 0.32 1.28 -16.93
N GLY A 48 -0.71 1.84 -17.55
CA GLY A 48 -1.23 3.17 -17.21
C GLY A 48 -1.83 3.27 -15.80
N LYS A 49 -2.21 2.14 -15.19
CA LYS A 49 -2.70 2.08 -13.80
C LYS A 49 -1.63 1.62 -12.80
N GLY A 50 -0.36 1.53 -13.23
CA GLY A 50 0.77 1.32 -12.33
C GLY A 50 1.19 -0.14 -12.15
N CYS A 51 0.82 -1.05 -13.05
CA CYS A 51 1.36 -2.42 -13.09
C CYS A 51 1.26 -3.14 -11.73
N LYS A 52 0.04 -3.25 -11.22
CA LYS A 52 -0.24 -3.93 -9.96
C LYS A 52 -1.09 -5.17 -10.16
N ILE A 53 -0.90 -6.12 -9.26
CA ILE A 53 -1.73 -7.31 -9.16
C ILE A 53 -2.66 -7.07 -7.98
N CYS A 54 -3.96 -7.04 -8.27
CA CYS A 54 -4.99 -6.79 -7.28
C CYS A 54 -5.90 -8.01 -7.13
N ARG A 55 -6.51 -8.14 -5.95
CA ARG A 55 -7.50 -9.16 -5.66
C ARG A 55 -8.56 -8.64 -4.69
N CYS A 56 -9.74 -9.23 -4.76
CA CYS A 56 -10.82 -8.94 -3.83
C CYS A 56 -10.67 -9.85 -2.60
N VAL A 57 -10.71 -9.26 -1.41
CA VAL A 57 -10.63 -10.00 -0.14
C VAL A 57 -11.75 -9.55 0.79
N MET A 58 -12.37 -10.49 1.48
CA MET A 58 -13.29 -10.20 2.58
C MET A 58 -12.52 -10.37 3.89
N LYS A 59 -12.59 -9.38 4.77
CA LYS A 59 -11.99 -9.44 6.11
C LYS A 59 -12.85 -8.65 7.08
N ASN A 60 -13.19 -9.25 8.22
CA ASN A 60 -13.97 -8.63 9.30
C ASN A 60 -15.31 -8.03 8.83
N GLY A 61 -16.03 -8.72 7.94
CA GLY A 61 -17.31 -8.22 7.41
C GLY A 61 -17.18 -7.11 6.36
N SER A 62 -15.96 -6.71 5.99
CA SER A 62 -15.72 -5.68 4.97
C SER A 62 -15.11 -6.27 3.70
N LEU A 63 -15.43 -5.66 2.57
CA LEU A 63 -14.86 -5.89 1.26
C LEU A 63 -13.66 -4.96 1.04
N TRP A 64 -12.53 -5.55 0.66
CA TRP A 64 -11.29 -4.84 0.40
C TRP A 64 -10.72 -5.21 -0.95
N GLN A 65 -10.09 -4.23 -1.60
CA GLN A 65 -9.19 -4.42 -2.72
C GLN A 65 -7.75 -4.46 -2.20
N ASP A 66 -7.12 -5.63 -2.26
CA ASP A 66 -5.73 -5.89 -1.84
C ASP A 66 -4.84 -5.92 -3.09
N CYS A 67 -3.95 -4.93 -3.21
CA CYS A 67 -3.08 -4.76 -4.37
C CYS A 67 -1.60 -4.88 -3.97
N LYS A 68 -0.82 -5.49 -4.86
CA LYS A 68 0.63 -5.62 -4.75
C LYS A 68 1.29 -5.20 -6.07
N THR A 69 2.31 -4.35 -6.02
CA THR A 69 3.07 -3.97 -7.23
C THR A 69 3.99 -5.11 -7.67
N TYR A 70 4.44 -5.11 -8.93
CA TYR A 70 5.59 -5.94 -9.29
C TYR A 70 6.85 -5.48 -8.54
N PRO A 71 7.81 -6.38 -8.27
CA PRO A 71 9.10 -6.01 -7.70
C PRO A 71 9.78 -4.96 -8.55
N ARG A 72 10.18 -3.85 -7.92
CA ARG A 72 10.98 -2.80 -8.55
C ARG A 72 12.40 -2.89 -7.98
N PRO A 73 13.44 -3.05 -8.82
CA PRO A 73 14.82 -2.97 -8.35
C PRO A 73 15.08 -1.58 -7.77
N THR A 74 15.70 -1.53 -6.59
CA THR A 74 16.03 -0.28 -5.90
C THR A 74 17.53 -0.10 -5.67
N SER A 75 18.31 -1.17 -5.83
CA SER A 75 19.78 -1.13 -5.77
C SER A 75 20.37 -2.20 -6.68
N TRP A 76 21.50 -1.88 -7.30
CA TRP A 76 22.24 -2.72 -8.24
C TRP A 76 23.72 -2.34 -8.24
N VAL A 77 24.56 -3.16 -8.87
CA VAL A 77 26.00 -2.91 -9.00
C VAL A 77 26.30 -1.67 -9.85
N GLU A 78 27.50 -1.08 -9.68
CA GLU A 78 27.92 0.08 -10.46
C GLU A 78 27.90 -0.17 -11.98
N ASN A 79 27.84 0.91 -12.77
CA ASN A 79 27.79 0.88 -14.24
C ASN A 79 26.56 0.16 -14.83
N CYS A 80 25.47 0.07 -14.07
CA CYS A 80 24.21 -0.49 -14.52
C CYS A 80 23.07 0.51 -14.37
N ARG A 81 22.00 0.29 -15.13
CA ARG A 81 20.78 1.11 -15.13
C ARG A 81 19.54 0.24 -15.16
N THR A 82 18.42 0.80 -14.71
CA THR A 82 17.12 0.13 -14.81
C THR A 82 16.46 0.43 -16.15
N GLU A 83 15.96 -0.60 -16.81
CA GLU A 83 15.05 -0.46 -17.94
C GLU A 83 13.67 -1.01 -17.56
N ARG A 84 12.62 -0.30 -17.98
CA ARG A 84 11.24 -0.75 -17.78
C ARG A 84 10.63 -1.08 -19.13
N ARG A 85 10.22 -2.34 -19.31
CA ARG A 85 9.39 -2.76 -20.44
C ARG A 85 8.06 -3.27 -19.90
N ASN A 86 6.97 -2.59 -20.26
CA ASN A 86 5.62 -2.84 -19.73
C ASN A 86 5.59 -2.76 -18.18
N CYS A 87 5.36 -3.92 -17.55
CA CYS A 87 5.27 -4.07 -16.10
C CYS A 87 6.47 -4.78 -15.48
N LYS A 88 7.52 -5.04 -16.26
CA LYS A 88 8.75 -5.68 -15.79
C LYS A 88 9.90 -4.68 -15.82
N TYR A 89 10.72 -4.76 -14.79
CA TYR A 89 11.99 -4.06 -14.72
C TYR A 89 13.11 -5.06 -14.99
N SER A 90 14.08 -4.63 -15.79
CA SER A 90 15.38 -5.27 -15.94
C SER A 90 16.44 -4.30 -15.46
N VAL A 91 17.56 -4.83 -14.97
CA VAL A 91 18.76 -4.05 -14.73
C VAL A 91 19.82 -4.56 -15.69
N VAL A 92 20.35 -3.65 -16.50
CA VAL A 92 21.29 -3.95 -17.58
C VAL A 92 22.49 -3.02 -17.48
N ARG A 93 23.59 -3.34 -18.15
CA ARG A 93 24.74 -2.43 -18.14
C ARG A 93 24.37 -1.12 -18.83
N ALA A 94 25.00 -0.04 -18.38
CA ALA A 94 24.77 1.29 -18.93
C ALA A 94 25.36 1.44 -20.34
N ASP A 95 26.48 0.77 -20.61
CA ASP A 95 27.20 0.74 -21.89
C ASP A 95 26.69 -0.34 -22.86
N ASP A 96 26.23 -1.47 -22.34
CA ASP A 96 25.62 -2.56 -23.13
C ASP A 96 24.28 -3.03 -22.52
N PRO A 97 23.14 -2.57 -23.07
CA PRO A 97 21.82 -2.94 -22.55
C PRO A 97 21.42 -4.40 -22.86
N THR A 98 22.22 -5.16 -23.63
CA THR A 98 21.98 -6.60 -23.85
C THR A 98 22.47 -7.45 -22.69
N THR A 99 23.43 -6.95 -21.90
CA THR A 99 23.99 -7.63 -20.74
C THR A 99 23.22 -7.27 -19.48
N THR A 100 22.63 -8.28 -18.81
CA THR A 100 21.93 -8.10 -17.53
C THR A 100 22.89 -7.94 -16.36
N CYS A 101 22.55 -7.08 -15.41
CA CYS A 101 23.32 -6.85 -14.18
C CYS A 101 22.68 -7.50 -12.96
N LYS A 102 23.51 -7.77 -11.94
CA LYS A 102 23.04 -8.25 -10.64
C LYS A 102 22.26 -7.15 -9.91
N VAL A 103 21.05 -7.50 -9.47
CA VAL A 103 20.24 -6.66 -8.59
C VAL A 103 20.54 -7.02 -7.14
N LEU A 104 20.76 -6.00 -6.30
CA LEU A 104 21.11 -6.18 -4.89
C LEU A 104 19.88 -6.06 -3.99
N ALA A 105 18.91 -5.24 -4.37
CA ALA A 105 17.66 -5.09 -3.62
C ALA A 105 16.46 -4.81 -4.52
N TYR A 106 15.31 -5.31 -4.08
CA TYR A 106 14.01 -5.02 -4.66
C TYR A 106 13.10 -4.43 -3.61
N THR A 107 12.18 -3.58 -4.05
CA THR A 107 11.04 -3.16 -3.22
C THR A 107 9.73 -3.61 -3.85
N THR A 108 8.72 -3.81 -3.02
CA THR A 108 7.35 -4.07 -3.47
C THR A 108 6.38 -3.41 -2.52
N TYR A 109 5.44 -2.66 -3.07
CA TYR A 109 4.38 -2.04 -2.29
C TYR A 109 3.17 -2.95 -2.25
N ARG A 110 2.58 -3.08 -1.06
CA ARG A 110 1.30 -3.75 -0.86
C ARG A 110 0.40 -2.87 -0.04
N TYR A 111 -0.84 -2.72 -0.47
CA TYR A 111 -1.82 -1.89 0.20
C TYR A 111 -3.21 -2.48 0.05
N LYS A 112 -4.09 -2.08 0.97
CA LYS A 112 -5.49 -2.47 0.99
C LYS A 112 -6.34 -1.21 0.97
N ILE A 113 -7.32 -1.19 0.08
CA ILE A 113 -8.30 -0.10 0.01
C ILE A 113 -9.65 -0.67 0.37
N TRP A 114 -10.33 0.00 1.28
CA TRP A 114 -11.68 -0.35 1.69
C TRP A 114 -12.66 -0.05 0.55
N VAL A 115 -13.55 -1.00 0.26
CA VAL A 115 -14.54 -0.89 -0.82
C VAL A 115 -15.95 -0.74 -0.26
N ALA A 116 -16.34 -1.60 0.67
CA ALA A 116 -17.66 -1.55 1.29
C ALA A 116 -17.70 -2.39 2.57
N ASP A 117 -18.59 -2.06 3.49
CA ASP A 117 -18.96 -2.94 4.59
C ASP A 117 -20.18 -3.77 4.22
N ARG A 118 -20.26 -4.99 4.75
CA ARG A 118 -21.45 -5.81 4.58
C ARG A 118 -22.56 -5.15 5.39
N THR A 119 -23.63 -4.75 4.72
CA THR A 119 -24.83 -4.32 5.42
C THR A 119 -25.34 -5.51 6.22
N ASN A 120 -25.34 -5.39 7.55
CA ASN A 120 -26.04 -6.34 8.40
C ASN A 120 -27.53 -6.14 8.15
N THR A 121 -28.12 -6.92 7.25
CA THR A 121 -29.55 -7.23 7.32
C THR A 121 -29.75 -8.03 8.59
N LYS A 122 -30.08 -7.32 9.67
CA LYS A 122 -30.82 -7.91 10.78
C LYS A 122 -32.23 -8.24 10.29
#